data_AF-A0A919R3S2-F1
#
_entry.id   AF-A0A919R3S2-F1
#
_cell.length_a   1.000
_cell.length_b   1.000
_cell.length_c   1.000
_cell.angle_alpha   90.00
_cell.angle_beta   90.00
_cell.angle_gamma   90.00
#
_symmetry.space_group_name_H-M   'P 1'
#
loop_
_entity.id
_entity.type
_entity.pdbx_description
1 polymer ?
#
loop_
_entity_poly.entity_id
_entity_poly.type
_entity_poly.pdbx_seq_one_letter_code
_entity_poly.pdbx_strand_id
1 'polypeptide(L)'
;MVDQVAEDLLGAIRAELGYKEKADQLTKFGEWYARSVGDPKYKKAPWCDMFISWAADRAGVTDYVGSFAWTPSHARWFERQGAWSDTPEPGALVFYDWSGSKDIRKIDHVGVVERVEGARLHTIEANVDGKWLKRKVRDEDKVVGYGLPRKVQENQAAATSLAAAGGDGARGAAAGAMAAAAPVGGALGPEQILVGAASATGVTAAVLLSLLALARRRPAAGRHRRAGG
;
A
#
# COMPACT_ATOMS: atom_id res chain seq x y z
N MET A 1 -17.85 16.65 13.49
CA MET A 1 -17.82 16.38 12.05
C MET A 1 -17.86 14.87 11.91
N VAL A 2 -18.75 14.32 11.09
CA VAL A 2 -18.83 12.87 10.88
C VAL A 2 -17.67 12.46 9.96
N ASP A 3 -16.97 11.38 10.30
CA ASP A 3 -15.95 10.79 9.45
C ASP A 3 -16.64 10.02 8.32
N GLN A 4 -16.75 10.63 7.14
CA GLN A 4 -17.43 10.03 6.00
C GLN A 4 -16.71 8.78 5.48
N VAL A 5 -15.37 8.76 5.54
CA VAL A 5 -14.58 7.60 5.09
C VAL A 5 -14.90 6.39 5.97
N ALA A 6 -15.00 6.59 7.27
CA ALA A 6 -15.40 5.56 8.21
C ALA A 6 -16.82 5.04 7.94
N GLU A 7 -17.79 5.93 7.74
CA GLU A 7 -19.19 5.54 7.48
C GLU A 7 -19.34 4.75 6.18
N ASP A 8 -18.70 5.19 5.11
CA ASP A 8 -18.78 4.51 3.81
C ASP A 8 -18.14 3.11 3.89
N LEU A 9 -16.95 3.01 4.50
CA LEU A 9 -16.25 1.74 4.71
C LEU A 9 -17.08 0.79 5.59
N LEU A 10 -17.54 1.25 6.75
CA LEU A 10 -18.34 0.43 7.67
C LEU A 10 -19.68 0.06 7.06
N GLY A 11 -20.28 0.92 6.24
CA GLY A 11 -21.49 0.62 5.48
C GLY A 11 -21.30 -0.58 4.54
N ALA A 12 -20.24 -0.55 3.73
CA ALA A 12 -19.91 -1.66 2.84
C ALA A 12 -19.60 -2.96 3.60
N ILE A 13 -18.91 -2.86 4.73
CA ILE A 13 -18.56 -4.01 5.57
C ILE A 13 -19.78 -4.64 6.24
N ARG A 14 -20.67 -3.82 6.82
CA ARG A 14 -21.86 -4.29 7.54
C ARG A 14 -22.81 -5.06 6.62
N ALA A 15 -22.87 -4.71 5.34
CA ALA A 15 -23.68 -5.41 4.34
C ALA A 15 -23.25 -6.88 4.11
N GLU A 16 -22.03 -7.24 4.50
CA GLU A 16 -21.45 -8.56 4.29
C GLU A 16 -21.43 -9.44 5.56
N LEU A 17 -21.96 -8.93 6.67
CA LEU A 17 -21.96 -9.64 7.95
C LEU A 17 -22.64 -11.01 7.85
N GLY A 18 -21.97 -12.02 8.44
CA GLY A 18 -22.41 -13.41 8.38
C GLY A 18 -21.88 -14.18 7.19
N TYR A 19 -21.13 -13.54 6.28
CA TYR A 19 -20.45 -14.24 5.20
C TYR A 19 -19.54 -15.35 5.75
N LYS A 20 -19.65 -16.53 5.14
CA LYS A 20 -18.81 -17.68 5.39
C LYS A 20 -18.07 -18.03 4.10
N GLU A 21 -16.78 -18.29 4.19
CA GLU A 21 -16.04 -18.82 3.06
C GLU A 21 -16.61 -20.17 2.58
N LYS A 22 -16.35 -20.47 1.31
CA LYS A 22 -16.53 -21.81 0.75
C LYS A 22 -15.31 -22.68 1.12
N ALA A 23 -15.31 -23.93 0.68
CA ALA A 23 -14.18 -24.84 0.91
C ALA A 23 -12.84 -24.23 0.45
N ASP A 24 -11.79 -24.53 1.21
CA ASP A 24 -10.40 -24.12 0.96
C ASP A 24 -10.18 -22.59 0.89
N GLN A 25 -10.75 -21.81 1.82
CA GLN A 25 -10.61 -20.34 1.85
C GLN A 25 -11.12 -19.62 0.59
N LEU A 26 -11.95 -20.29 -0.22
CA LEU A 26 -12.50 -19.68 -1.42
C LEU A 26 -13.58 -18.66 -1.05
N THR A 27 -13.33 -17.39 -1.37
CA THR A 27 -14.26 -16.29 -1.13
C THR A 27 -14.44 -15.41 -2.35
N LYS A 28 -15.59 -14.73 -2.47
CA LYS A 28 -15.80 -13.72 -3.52
C LYS A 28 -14.80 -12.56 -3.42
N PHE A 29 -14.29 -12.30 -2.21
CA PHE A 29 -13.32 -11.25 -1.92
C PHE A 29 -11.93 -11.64 -2.45
N GLY A 30 -11.46 -12.86 -2.16
CA GLY A 30 -10.22 -13.39 -2.71
C GLY A 30 -10.28 -13.55 -4.24
N GLU A 31 -11.41 -14.00 -4.77
CA GLU A 31 -11.62 -14.06 -6.23
C GLU A 31 -11.57 -12.69 -6.90
N TRP A 32 -12.18 -11.67 -6.29
CA TRP A 32 -12.09 -10.30 -6.75
C TRP A 32 -10.66 -9.80 -6.67
N TYR A 33 -9.99 -9.94 -5.53
CA TYR A 33 -8.62 -9.45 -5.33
C TYR A 33 -7.66 -10.08 -6.34
N ALA A 34 -7.75 -11.40 -6.53
CA ALA A 34 -6.97 -12.14 -7.52
C ALA A 34 -7.14 -11.60 -8.95
N ARG A 35 -8.36 -11.22 -9.34
CA ARG A 35 -8.61 -10.60 -10.64
C ARG A 35 -8.04 -9.19 -10.70
N SER A 36 -8.22 -8.39 -9.64
CA SER A 36 -7.75 -7.01 -9.57
C SER A 36 -6.23 -6.89 -9.68
N VAL A 37 -5.47 -7.84 -9.12
CA VAL A 37 -3.99 -7.85 -9.19
C VAL A 37 -3.41 -8.80 -10.23
N GLY A 38 -4.25 -9.57 -10.94
CA GLY A 38 -3.82 -10.51 -11.97
C GLY A 38 -3.07 -11.76 -11.45
N ASP A 39 -3.23 -12.12 -10.17
CA ASP A 39 -2.56 -13.27 -9.56
C ASP A 39 -3.57 -14.25 -8.93
N PRO A 40 -3.75 -15.45 -9.51
CA PRO A 40 -4.75 -16.41 -9.05
C PRO A 40 -4.47 -16.99 -7.65
N LYS A 41 -3.26 -16.86 -7.09
CA LYS A 41 -2.94 -17.42 -5.77
C LYS A 41 -3.82 -16.84 -4.66
N TYR A 42 -4.32 -15.62 -4.84
CA TYR A 42 -5.18 -14.93 -3.87
C TYR A 42 -6.61 -15.45 -3.83
N LYS A 43 -7.05 -16.30 -4.78
CA LYS A 43 -8.42 -16.86 -4.78
C LYS A 43 -8.73 -17.72 -3.55
N LYS A 44 -7.71 -18.42 -3.04
CA LYS A 44 -7.79 -19.39 -1.94
C LYS A 44 -6.72 -19.09 -0.87
N ALA A 45 -6.72 -17.87 -0.35
CA ALA A 45 -5.77 -17.39 0.63
C ALA A 45 -6.49 -16.76 1.84
N PRO A 46 -5.82 -16.59 2.99
CA PRO A 46 -6.36 -15.85 4.12
C PRO A 46 -6.86 -14.47 3.68
N TRP A 47 -8.11 -14.16 3.98
CA TRP A 47 -8.85 -13.11 3.27
C TRP A 47 -9.25 -11.91 4.13
N CYS A 48 -8.68 -11.77 5.34
CA CYS A 48 -8.97 -10.64 6.22
C CYS A 48 -8.72 -9.28 5.55
N ASP A 49 -7.55 -9.13 4.91
CA ASP A 49 -7.13 -7.87 4.29
C ASP A 49 -7.71 -7.68 2.88
N MET A 50 -7.86 -8.79 2.13
CA MET A 50 -8.53 -8.78 0.83
C MET A 50 -10.00 -8.37 0.94
N PHE A 51 -10.66 -8.72 2.04
CA PHE A 51 -12.01 -8.25 2.32
C PHE A 51 -12.06 -6.73 2.54
N ILE A 52 -11.15 -6.17 3.34
CA ILE A 52 -11.11 -4.72 3.58
C ILE A 52 -10.83 -3.98 2.26
N SER A 53 -9.92 -4.50 1.44
CA SER A 53 -9.64 -3.96 0.10
C SER A 53 -10.87 -3.97 -0.81
N TRP A 54 -11.63 -5.07 -0.79
CA TRP A 54 -12.89 -5.17 -1.52
C TRP A 54 -13.93 -4.17 -0.99
N ALA A 55 -14.04 -4.03 0.33
CA ALA A 55 -14.99 -3.11 0.94
C ALA A 55 -14.66 -1.65 0.62
N ALA A 56 -13.37 -1.28 0.66
CA ALA A 56 -12.90 0.04 0.29
C ALA A 56 -13.19 0.37 -1.18
N ASP A 57 -13.01 -0.60 -2.09
CA ASP A 57 -13.39 -0.50 -3.50
C ASP A 57 -14.89 -0.26 -3.68
N ARG A 58 -15.74 -1.03 -2.97
CA ARG A 58 -17.20 -0.86 -3.05
C ARG A 58 -17.71 0.43 -2.45
N ALA A 59 -17.01 0.95 -1.45
CA ALA A 59 -17.31 2.23 -0.81
C ALA A 59 -16.71 3.43 -1.56
N GLY A 60 -15.82 3.21 -2.54
CA GLY A 60 -15.15 4.30 -3.26
C GLY A 60 -14.10 5.05 -2.42
N VAL A 61 -13.54 4.40 -1.40
CA VAL A 61 -12.58 4.99 -0.43
C VAL A 61 -11.19 4.34 -0.49
N THR A 62 -10.88 3.62 -1.57
CA THR A 62 -9.59 2.94 -1.77
C THR A 62 -8.38 3.86 -1.61
N ASP A 63 -8.48 5.14 -1.99
CA ASP A 63 -7.37 6.09 -1.88
C ASP A 63 -6.98 6.41 -0.42
N TYR A 64 -7.89 6.15 0.52
CA TYR A 64 -7.71 6.42 1.95
C TYR A 64 -7.50 5.16 2.78
N VAL A 65 -8.01 4.02 2.30
CA VAL A 65 -7.89 2.72 2.98
C VAL A 65 -6.74 1.89 2.41
N GLY A 66 -6.49 1.95 1.09
CA GLY A 66 -5.54 1.11 0.39
C GLY A 66 -6.12 -0.23 -0.08
N SER A 67 -5.28 -1.02 -0.78
CA SER A 67 -5.63 -2.33 -1.34
C SER A 67 -4.51 -3.34 -1.12
N PHE A 68 -4.70 -4.26 -0.18
CA PHE A 68 -3.69 -5.17 0.35
C PHE A 68 -4.23 -6.59 0.59
N ALA A 69 -3.35 -7.57 0.50
CA ALA A 69 -3.60 -8.95 0.94
C ALA A 69 -2.70 -9.37 2.11
N TRP A 70 -1.70 -8.56 2.46
CA TRP A 70 -0.71 -8.87 3.48
C TRP A 70 -0.66 -7.77 4.54
N THR A 71 -1.03 -8.14 5.76
CA THR A 71 -1.32 -7.23 6.87
C THR A 71 -0.14 -6.37 7.32
N PRO A 72 1.12 -6.87 7.41
CA PRO A 72 2.27 -6.01 7.69
C PRO A 72 2.48 -4.90 6.66
N SER A 73 2.30 -5.20 5.36
CA SER A 73 2.45 -4.19 4.30
C SER A 73 1.39 -3.09 4.42
N HIS A 74 0.17 -3.47 4.79
CA HIS A 74 -0.92 -2.53 4.99
C HIS A 74 -0.67 -1.61 6.19
N ALA A 75 -0.25 -2.15 7.33
CA ALA A 75 0.15 -1.35 8.49
C ALA A 75 1.31 -0.39 8.16
N ARG A 76 2.36 -0.88 7.49
CA ARG A 76 3.48 -0.03 7.02
C ARG A 76 3.03 1.05 6.04
N TRP A 77 1.97 0.82 5.27
CA TRP A 77 1.42 1.85 4.39
C TRP A 77 0.81 2.99 5.19
N PHE A 78 0.01 2.72 6.24
CA PHE A 78 -0.51 3.78 7.11
C PHE A 78 0.59 4.58 7.82
N GLU A 79 1.68 3.93 8.25
CA GLU A 79 2.84 4.67 8.77
C GLU A 79 3.41 5.66 7.74
N ARG A 80 3.59 5.21 6.48
CA ARG A 80 4.09 6.08 5.40
C ARG A 80 3.11 7.21 5.04
N GLN A 81 1.81 6.99 5.21
CA GLN A 81 0.80 8.03 5.03
C GLN A 81 0.71 9.01 6.20
N GLY A 82 1.49 8.82 7.29
CA GLY A 82 1.36 9.64 8.50
C GLY A 82 0.01 9.44 9.19
N ALA A 83 -0.54 8.23 9.10
CA ALA A 83 -1.89 7.86 9.51
C ALA A 83 -1.91 6.59 10.38
N TRP A 84 -0.78 6.26 11.01
CA TRP A 84 -0.68 5.23 12.03
C TRP A 84 -0.89 5.82 13.42
N SER A 85 -1.59 5.10 14.29
CA SER A 85 -2.01 5.55 15.62
C SER A 85 -1.97 4.41 16.64
N ASP A 86 -1.75 4.76 17.91
CA ASP A 86 -1.89 3.86 19.05
C ASP A 86 -3.27 3.98 19.73
N THR A 87 -4.14 4.87 19.23
CA THR A 87 -5.47 5.13 19.80
C THR A 87 -6.57 4.61 18.87
N PRO A 88 -7.54 3.82 19.39
CA PRO A 88 -8.67 3.34 18.59
C PRO A 88 -9.69 4.44 18.32
N GLU A 89 -10.33 4.36 17.16
CA GLU A 89 -11.50 5.16 16.82
C GLU A 89 -12.40 4.41 15.83
N PRO A 90 -13.71 4.70 15.77
CA PRO A 90 -14.59 4.13 14.75
C PRO A 90 -14.04 4.37 13.33
N GLY A 91 -14.07 3.33 12.50
CA GLY A 91 -13.52 3.37 11.13
C GLY A 91 -12.04 3.05 11.01
N ALA A 92 -11.29 3.05 12.12
CA ALA A 92 -9.89 2.66 12.09
C ALA A 92 -9.72 1.17 11.74
N LEU A 93 -8.69 0.85 10.96
CA LEU A 93 -8.25 -0.53 10.79
C LEU A 93 -7.39 -0.91 11.99
N VAL A 94 -7.81 -1.94 12.71
CA VAL A 94 -7.09 -2.46 13.87
C VAL A 94 -6.27 -3.67 13.47
N PHE A 95 -4.96 -3.63 13.75
CA PHE A 95 -4.02 -4.68 13.41
C PHE A 95 -3.59 -5.46 14.64
N TYR A 96 -3.55 -6.79 14.54
CA TYR A 96 -3.25 -7.67 15.66
C TYR A 96 -2.04 -8.56 15.41
N ASP A 97 -1.29 -8.82 16.48
CA ASP A 97 -0.26 -9.85 16.57
C ASP A 97 -0.65 -10.77 17.74
N TRP A 98 -0.91 -12.03 17.43
CA TRP A 98 -1.39 -13.01 18.42
C TRP A 98 -0.32 -13.36 19.45
N SER A 99 0.96 -13.23 19.10
CA SER A 99 2.06 -13.34 20.05
C SER A 99 2.10 -12.15 21.03
N GLY A 100 1.56 -11.00 20.63
CA GLY A 100 1.49 -9.78 21.45
C GLY A 100 2.78 -8.97 21.46
N SER A 101 3.67 -9.14 20.47
CA SER A 101 4.99 -8.48 20.48
C SER A 101 4.98 -7.03 20.01
N LYS A 102 3.81 -6.48 19.64
CA LYS A 102 3.64 -5.10 19.14
C LYS A 102 4.52 -4.78 17.91
N ASP A 103 4.94 -5.81 17.17
CA ASP A 103 5.83 -5.66 15.99
C ASP A 103 4.98 -5.72 14.72
N ILE A 104 5.00 -4.65 13.93
CA ILE A 104 4.28 -4.58 12.64
C ILE A 104 4.62 -5.76 11.72
N ARG A 105 5.85 -6.26 11.75
CA ARG A 105 6.29 -7.37 10.91
C ARG A 105 5.64 -8.70 11.27
N LYS A 106 5.06 -8.79 12.47
CA LYS A 106 4.41 -9.98 13.01
C LYS A 106 2.89 -9.85 13.10
N ILE A 107 2.31 -8.83 12.45
CA ILE A 107 0.86 -8.71 12.39
C ILE A 107 0.28 -9.91 11.66
N ASP A 108 -0.60 -10.64 12.34
CA ASP A 108 -1.30 -11.82 11.86
C ASP A 108 -2.65 -11.48 11.23
N HIS A 109 -3.28 -10.38 11.67
CA HIS A 109 -4.68 -10.12 11.37
C HIS A 109 -5.03 -8.64 11.36
N VAL A 110 -6.12 -8.32 10.66
CA VAL A 110 -6.68 -6.98 10.59
C VAL A 110 -8.21 -7.05 10.68
N GLY A 111 -8.80 -6.07 11.35
CA GLY A 111 -10.23 -5.81 11.38
C GLY A 111 -10.54 -4.32 11.24
N VAL A 112 -11.81 -3.95 11.29
CA VAL A 112 -12.23 -2.54 11.33
C VAL A 112 -12.99 -2.28 12.62
N VAL A 113 -12.64 -1.20 13.32
CA VAL A 113 -13.30 -0.76 14.55
C VAL A 113 -14.68 -0.20 14.18
N GLU A 114 -15.73 -0.85 14.66
CA GLU A 114 -17.12 -0.36 14.52
C GLU A 114 -17.43 0.69 15.60
N ARG A 115 -16.97 0.47 16.83
CA ARG A 115 -17.05 1.42 17.94
C ARG A 115 -16.11 1.04 19.09
N VAL A 116 -15.91 1.99 20.01
CA VAL A 116 -15.09 1.82 21.21
C VAL A 116 -15.98 2.05 22.44
N GLU A 117 -15.98 1.10 23.39
CA GLU A 117 -16.73 1.19 24.65
C GLU A 117 -15.77 1.00 25.83
N GLY A 118 -15.32 2.11 26.42
CA GLY A 118 -14.28 2.07 27.45
C GLY A 118 -12.98 1.48 26.90
N ALA A 119 -12.49 0.39 27.50
CA ALA A 119 -11.30 -0.34 27.05
C ALA A 119 -11.62 -1.52 26.09
N ARG A 120 -12.87 -1.63 25.62
CA ARG A 120 -13.31 -2.70 24.73
C ARG A 120 -13.48 -2.18 23.31
N LEU A 121 -12.88 -2.89 22.36
CA LEU A 121 -13.07 -2.65 20.94
C LEU A 121 -14.23 -3.50 20.44
N HIS A 122 -15.17 -2.90 19.73
CA HIS A 122 -16.16 -3.61 18.94
C HIS A 122 -15.75 -3.52 17.48
N THR A 123 -15.46 -4.66 16.87
CA THR A 123 -14.87 -4.75 15.54
C THR A 123 -15.73 -5.58 14.60
N ILE A 124 -15.58 -5.35 13.30
CA ILE A 124 -16.03 -6.28 12.26
C ILE A 124 -14.78 -6.84 11.58
N GLU A 125 -14.67 -8.16 11.58
CA GLU A 125 -13.48 -8.88 11.16
C GLU A 125 -13.86 -9.99 10.19
N ALA A 126 -13.14 -10.07 9.07
CA ALA A 126 -13.20 -11.13 8.07
C ALA A 126 -12.20 -12.24 8.41
N ASN A 127 -12.43 -13.46 7.90
CA ASN A 127 -11.58 -14.61 8.16
C ASN A 127 -11.37 -14.96 9.66
N VAL A 128 -12.34 -14.61 10.51
CA VAL A 128 -12.35 -15.00 11.92
C VAL A 128 -12.64 -16.50 12.03
N ASP A 129 -11.95 -17.18 12.95
CA ASP A 129 -11.97 -18.64 13.09
C ASP A 129 -11.67 -19.36 11.77
N GLY A 130 -10.90 -18.69 10.90
CA GLY A 130 -10.49 -19.16 9.58
C GLY A 130 -11.61 -19.26 8.55
N LYS A 131 -12.80 -18.67 8.78
CA LYS A 131 -13.91 -18.82 7.82
C LYS A 131 -15.04 -17.79 7.86
N TRP A 132 -15.14 -16.96 8.90
CA TRP A 132 -16.30 -16.09 9.10
C TRP A 132 -15.97 -14.61 8.99
N LEU A 133 -16.91 -13.84 8.44
CA LEU A 133 -17.02 -12.40 8.60
C LEU A 133 -18.06 -12.11 9.69
N LYS A 134 -17.62 -11.59 10.83
CA LYS A 134 -18.50 -11.34 11.98
C LYS A 134 -18.00 -10.24 12.88
N ARG A 135 -18.90 -9.78 13.77
CA ARG A 135 -18.55 -8.90 14.87
C ARG A 135 -17.72 -9.62 15.92
N LYS A 136 -16.77 -8.90 16.50
CA LYS A 136 -15.98 -9.34 17.66
C LYS A 136 -15.92 -8.22 18.70
N VAL A 137 -15.76 -8.63 19.95
CA VAL A 137 -15.34 -7.76 21.04
C VAL A 137 -13.93 -8.17 21.39
N ARG A 138 -13.01 -7.20 21.44
CA ARG A 138 -11.57 -7.42 21.62
C ARG A 138 -11.04 -6.54 22.73
N ASP A 139 -10.04 -7.06 23.42
CA ASP A 139 -9.15 -6.29 24.28
C ASP A 139 -7.96 -5.78 23.44
N GLU A 140 -7.24 -4.79 23.96
CA GLU A 140 -6.13 -4.14 23.25
C GLU A 140 -4.75 -4.82 23.46
N ASP A 141 -4.69 -5.89 24.26
CA ASP A 141 -3.45 -6.59 24.61
C ASP A 141 -2.72 -7.16 23.37
N LYS A 142 -3.47 -7.60 22.36
CA LYS A 142 -2.94 -8.11 21.09
C LYS A 142 -2.89 -7.09 19.95
N VAL A 143 -3.34 -5.87 20.19
CA VAL A 143 -3.32 -4.80 19.17
C VAL A 143 -1.89 -4.32 18.97
N VAL A 144 -1.44 -4.27 17.72
CA VAL A 144 -0.17 -3.65 17.34
C VAL A 144 -0.35 -2.16 17.11
N GLY A 145 -1.48 -1.76 16.54
CA GLY A 145 -1.87 -0.36 16.36
C GLY A 145 -3.00 -0.22 15.35
N TYR A 146 -3.25 1.01 14.94
CA TYR A 146 -4.41 1.41 14.16
C TYR A 146 -4.00 2.21 12.91
N GLY A 147 -4.55 1.84 11.76
CA GLY A 147 -4.53 2.65 10.55
C GLY A 147 -5.75 3.55 10.48
N LEU A 148 -5.58 4.84 10.23
CA LEU A 148 -6.65 5.84 10.25
C LEU A 148 -6.96 6.36 8.83
N PRO A 149 -7.97 5.81 8.12
CA PRO A 149 -8.32 6.26 6.77
C PRO A 149 -8.62 7.77 6.66
N ARG A 150 -9.37 8.35 7.61
CA ARG A 150 -9.61 9.80 7.63
C ARG A 150 -8.33 10.62 7.65
N LYS A 151 -7.28 10.12 8.33
CA LYS A 151 -6.02 10.84 8.44
C LYS A 151 -5.27 10.83 7.13
N VAL A 152 -5.39 9.75 6.35
CA VAL A 152 -4.88 9.70 4.97
C VAL A 152 -5.59 10.77 4.13
N GLN A 153 -6.92 10.87 4.20
CA GLN A 153 -7.67 11.90 3.49
C GLN A 153 -7.25 13.32 3.90
N GLU A 154 -7.17 13.61 5.20
CA GLU A 154 -6.70 14.91 5.74
C GLU A 154 -5.30 15.26 5.21
N ASN A 155 -4.37 14.31 5.25
CA ASN A 155 -2.99 14.52 4.83
C ASN A 155 -2.91 14.77 3.31
N GLN A 156 -3.70 14.06 2.50
CA GLN A 156 -3.79 14.30 1.06
C GLN A 156 -4.37 15.68 0.75
N ALA A 157 -5.46 16.08 1.42
CA ALA A 157 -6.07 17.40 1.25
C ALA A 157 -5.11 18.55 1.61
N ALA A 158 -4.32 18.37 2.69
CA ALA A 158 -3.29 19.32 3.08
C ALA A 158 -2.17 19.43 2.03
N ALA A 159 -1.71 18.30 1.47
CA ALA A 159 -0.70 18.29 0.42
C ALA A 159 -1.19 18.98 -0.86
N THR A 160 -2.43 18.73 -1.28
CA THR A 160 -3.06 19.42 -2.42
C THR A 160 -3.15 20.92 -2.19
N SER A 161 -3.55 21.35 -0.99
CA SER A 161 -3.65 22.77 -0.64
C SER A 161 -2.29 23.46 -0.67
N LEU A 162 -1.25 22.81 -0.18
CA LEU A 162 0.12 23.33 -0.22
C LEU A 162 0.66 23.43 -1.64
N ALA A 163 0.40 22.42 -2.48
CA ALA A 163 0.78 22.44 -3.89
C ALA A 163 0.08 23.58 -4.66
N ALA A 164 -1.20 23.84 -4.37
CA ALA A 164 -1.94 24.95 -4.96
C ALA A 164 -1.43 26.33 -4.49
N ALA A 165 -0.95 26.43 -3.25
CA ALA A 165 -0.40 27.68 -2.70
C ALA A 165 1.04 27.98 -3.17
N GLY A 166 1.80 26.97 -3.59
CA GLY A 166 3.24 27.06 -3.90
C GLY A 166 3.63 27.53 -5.31
N GLY A 167 2.87 28.44 -5.93
CA GLY A 167 3.14 28.96 -7.29
C GLY A 167 4.59 29.39 -7.54
N ASP A 168 5.18 28.83 -8.61
CA ASP A 168 6.42 29.17 -9.33
C ASP A 168 7.79 29.30 -8.60
N GLY A 169 7.86 29.20 -7.27
CA GLY A 169 9.13 29.34 -6.53
C GLY A 169 9.84 28.04 -6.12
N ALA A 170 9.16 26.88 -6.15
CA ALA A 170 9.61 25.69 -5.43
C ALA A 170 9.87 24.45 -6.30
N ARG A 171 10.29 24.62 -7.56
CA ARG A 171 10.63 23.49 -8.45
C ARG A 171 11.93 22.75 -8.10
N GLY A 172 12.50 22.95 -6.91
CA GLY A 172 13.78 22.36 -6.49
C GLY A 172 13.73 21.36 -5.32
N ALA A 173 12.59 21.18 -4.63
CA ALA A 173 12.56 20.41 -3.38
C ALA A 173 11.44 19.36 -3.27
N ALA A 174 10.67 19.11 -4.34
CA ALA A 174 9.55 18.16 -4.33
C ALA A 174 9.81 16.86 -5.13
N ALA A 175 11.07 16.45 -5.29
CA ALA A 175 11.42 15.19 -5.95
C ALA A 175 11.39 13.96 -5.00
N GLY A 176 10.78 14.08 -3.82
CA GLY A 176 10.69 13.00 -2.81
C GLY A 176 9.29 12.46 -2.51
N ALA A 177 8.22 13.00 -3.13
CA ALA A 177 6.85 12.69 -2.73
C ALA A 177 5.91 12.23 -3.87
N MET A 178 6.41 11.97 -5.08
CA MET A 178 5.63 11.39 -6.17
C MET A 178 6.23 10.07 -6.67
N ALA A 179 6.04 9.01 -5.89
CA ALA A 179 6.14 7.61 -6.34
C ALA A 179 5.38 6.69 -5.35
N ALA A 180 4.10 6.95 -5.11
CA ALA A 180 3.23 6.03 -4.38
C ALA A 180 1.80 6.06 -4.94
N ALA A 181 1.68 6.02 -6.27
CA ALA A 181 0.44 5.76 -6.98
C ALA A 181 0.65 4.58 -7.93
N ALA A 182 0.50 3.38 -7.37
CA ALA A 182 0.03 2.18 -8.07
C ALA A 182 -0.21 1.08 -7.01
N PRO A 183 -1.47 0.74 -6.66
CA PRO A 183 -1.72 -0.51 -5.98
C PRO A 183 -1.73 -1.61 -7.04
N VAL A 184 -0.56 -2.18 -7.31
CA VAL A 184 -0.47 -3.48 -7.99
C VAL A 184 0.41 -4.36 -7.13
N GLY A 185 -0.21 -5.28 -6.40
CA GLY A 185 0.46 -6.21 -5.51
C GLY A 185 1.34 -7.19 -6.28
N GLY A 186 2.64 -6.92 -6.32
CA GLY A 186 3.68 -7.91 -6.58
C GLY A 186 4.36 -8.28 -5.27
N ALA A 187 4.10 -9.48 -4.74
CA ALA A 187 4.86 -10.04 -3.63
C ALA A 187 6.30 -10.33 -4.12
N LEU A 188 7.26 -9.52 -3.73
CA LEU A 188 8.68 -9.76 -4.00
C LEU A 188 9.25 -10.68 -2.91
N GLY A 189 9.58 -11.91 -3.27
CA GLY A 189 10.59 -12.72 -2.55
C GLY A 189 12.00 -12.21 -2.90
N PRO A 190 13.03 -12.59 -2.11
CA PRO A 190 14.38 -12.12 -2.39
C PRO A 190 14.91 -12.85 -3.63
N GLU A 191 15.64 -12.12 -4.47
CA GLU A 191 16.25 -12.52 -5.74
C GLU A 191 15.35 -12.34 -6.98
N GLN A 192 15.50 -11.22 -7.69
CA GLN A 192 15.85 -11.21 -9.12
C GLN A 192 15.93 -9.78 -9.69
N ILE A 193 17.03 -9.56 -10.42
CA ILE A 193 17.45 -8.34 -11.12
C ILE A 193 16.87 -8.33 -12.55
N LEU A 194 16.32 -7.18 -12.95
CA LEU A 194 16.27 -6.60 -14.32
C LEU A 194 15.57 -7.36 -15.46
N VAL A 195 14.57 -6.67 -16.05
CA VAL A 195 14.18 -6.47 -17.47
C VAL A 195 12.69 -6.12 -17.43
N GLY A 196 12.23 -4.89 -17.68
CA GLY A 196 12.33 -4.13 -18.92
C GLY A 196 10.93 -4.05 -19.54
N ALA A 197 10.15 -3.01 -19.22
CA ALA A 197 8.84 -2.76 -19.80
C ALA A 197 8.98 -1.81 -21.00
N ALA A 198 8.53 -2.26 -22.19
CA ALA A 198 8.44 -1.46 -23.40
C ALA A 198 7.03 -1.57 -23.99
N SER A 199 6.34 -0.42 -24.10
CA SER A 199 5.41 0.00 -25.18
C SER A 199 4.77 1.35 -24.75
N ALA A 200 5.21 2.47 -25.35
CA ALA A 200 4.52 3.23 -26.41
C ALA A 200 3.27 3.97 -25.89
N THR A 201 3.12 5.30 -25.94
CA THR A 201 3.36 6.27 -27.02
C THR A 201 3.37 7.71 -26.47
N GLY A 202 4.12 8.63 -27.07
CA GLY A 202 3.89 10.08 -26.87
C GLY A 202 5.11 10.95 -27.13
N VAL A 203 5.18 11.54 -28.33
CA VAL A 203 6.27 12.38 -28.87
C VAL A 203 6.38 13.72 -28.14
N THR A 204 7.59 14.16 -27.79
CA THR A 204 8.08 15.53 -28.06
C THR A 204 9.60 15.51 -28.24
N ALA A 205 10.05 15.80 -29.45
CA ALA A 205 11.43 16.11 -29.77
C ALA A 205 11.70 17.61 -29.52
N ALA A 206 12.82 17.91 -28.86
CA ALA A 206 13.44 19.23 -28.93
C ALA A 206 14.96 19.04 -29.04
N VAL A 207 15.48 19.42 -30.21
CA VAL A 207 16.89 19.45 -30.59
C VAL A 207 17.53 20.73 -30.06
N LEU A 208 18.74 20.65 -29.51
CA LEU A 208 19.68 21.78 -29.49
C LEU A 208 21.12 21.28 -29.72
N LEU A 209 21.65 21.66 -30.89
CA LEU A 209 23.05 21.52 -31.32
C LEU A 209 23.97 22.53 -30.61
N SER A 210 25.26 22.19 -30.49
CA SER A 210 26.48 23.03 -30.60
C SER A 210 27.59 22.46 -29.68
N LEU A 211 28.88 22.31 -30.01
CA LEU A 211 29.76 22.80 -31.07
C LEU A 211 31.03 21.92 -31.15
N LEU A 212 31.67 21.90 -32.32
CA LEU A 212 32.94 21.24 -32.64
C LEU A 212 34.16 21.81 -31.88
N ALA A 213 35.18 20.98 -31.64
CA ALA A 213 36.58 21.37 -31.88
C ALA A 213 37.47 20.13 -32.10
N LEU A 214 37.98 20.02 -33.32
CA LEU A 214 39.03 19.09 -33.74
C LEU A 214 40.39 19.78 -33.59
N ALA A 215 41.36 19.18 -32.90
CA ALA A 215 42.77 19.51 -33.10
C ALA A 215 43.71 18.35 -32.74
N ARG A 216 44.48 17.93 -33.75
CA ARG A 216 45.60 16.98 -33.76
C ARG A 216 46.73 17.39 -32.80
N ARG A 217 47.48 16.40 -32.29
CA ARG A 217 48.94 16.23 -32.56
C ARG A 217 49.48 14.92 -31.96
N ARG A 218 50.13 14.12 -32.82
CA ARG A 218 51.10 13.07 -32.46
C ARG A 218 52.40 13.72 -31.96
N PRO A 219 53.23 12.96 -31.22
CA PRO A 219 54.59 12.75 -31.70
C PRO A 219 54.95 11.27 -31.82
N ALA A 220 56.01 11.02 -32.58
CA ALA A 220 56.49 9.74 -33.05
C ALA A 220 57.66 9.20 -32.21
N ALA A 221 57.86 7.89 -32.37
CA ALA A 221 59.12 7.14 -32.37
C ALA A 221 59.94 7.03 -31.06
N GLY A 222 59.97 5.81 -30.53
CA GLY A 222 61.06 5.26 -29.73
C GLY A 222 61.27 3.80 -30.15
N ARG A 223 62.47 3.49 -30.62
CA ARG A 223 62.86 2.30 -31.38
C ARG A 223 63.49 1.24 -30.45
N HIS A 224 63.31 -0.02 -30.82
CA HIS A 224 64.23 -1.17 -30.69
C HIS A 224 64.28 -2.07 -29.42
N ARG A 225 64.10 -3.37 -29.77
CA ARG A 225 64.86 -4.58 -29.40
C ARG A 225 64.57 -5.28 -28.07
N ARG A 226 64.02 -6.49 -28.19
CA ARG A 226 64.63 -7.68 -27.58
C ARG A 226 64.47 -8.91 -28.48
N ALA A 227 65.59 -9.58 -28.70
CA ALA A 227 65.75 -10.85 -29.37
C ALA A 227 65.98 -11.95 -28.32
N GLY A 228 65.85 -13.21 -28.75
CA GLY A 228 66.16 -14.42 -28.00
C GLY A 228 64.93 -15.31 -27.96
N GLY A 229 64.93 -16.55 -28.45
CA GLY A 229 65.97 -17.41 -29.02
C GLY A 229 65.29 -18.75 -29.31
#